data_AF-A0A967HVV1-F1
#
_entry.id   AF-A0A967HVV1-F1
#
_cell.length_a   1.000
_cell.length_b   1.000
_cell.length_c   1.000
_cell.angle_alpha   90.00
_cell.angle_beta   90.00
_cell.angle_gamma   90.00
#
_symmetry.space_group_name_H-M   'P 1'
#
loop_
_entity.id
_entity.type
_entity.pdbx_description
1 polymer ?
#
loop_
_entity_poly.entity_id
_entity_poly.type
_entity_poly.pdbx_seq_one_letter_code
_entity_poly.pdbx_strand_id
1 'polypeptide(L)'
;GDSPSAIVRKVLADLGTEKEVVDQVCKIIEDGIKGTSSEDVNHKIVSDALVIADLLGKKALLEKAAIERLVESKVQTKTGKRLAEERLLSSDTA
;
A
#
# COMPACT_ATOMS: atom_id res chain seq x y z
N GLY A 1 16.65 4.75 13.37
CA GLY A 1 16.72 4.55 11.92
C GLY A 1 15.94 5.66 11.25
N ASP A 2 16.29 6.02 10.03
CA ASP A 2 15.58 7.05 9.27
C ASP A 2 14.09 6.72 9.15
N SER A 3 13.23 7.72 9.28
CA SER A 3 11.79 7.53 9.04
C SER A 3 11.56 7.19 7.57
N PRO A 4 10.48 6.47 7.21
CA PRO A 4 10.11 6.21 5.82
C PRO A 4 10.13 7.49 4.96
N SER A 5 9.64 8.60 5.52
CA SER A 5 9.61 9.92 4.88
C SER A 5 10.99 10.49 4.62
N ALA A 6 11.94 10.30 5.54
CA ALA A 6 13.32 10.76 5.36
C ALA A 6 14.00 10.02 4.19
N ILE A 7 13.76 8.71 4.09
CA ILE A 7 14.24 7.87 2.98
C ILE A 7 13.64 8.33 1.66
N VAL A 8 12.31 8.45 1.59
CA VAL A 8 11.58 8.90 0.38
C VAL A 8 12.06 10.27 -0.07
N ARG A 9 12.15 11.22 0.87
CA ARG A 9 12.58 12.59 0.57
C ARG A 9 13.98 12.62 -0.04
N LYS A 10 14.92 11.85 0.52
CA LYS A 10 16.27 11.76 -0.02
C LYS A 10 16.28 11.18 -1.44
N VAL A 11 15.62 10.05 -1.65
CA VAL A 11 15.55 9.39 -2.96
C VAL A 11 14.98 10.33 -4.02
N LEU A 12 13.86 10.99 -3.74
CA LEU A 12 13.20 11.87 -4.72
C LEU A 12 14.00 13.16 -4.98
N ALA A 13 14.65 13.72 -3.95
CA ALA A 13 15.53 14.86 -4.10
C ALA A 13 16.75 14.53 -4.97
N ASP A 14 17.37 13.36 -4.77
CA ASP A 14 18.51 12.89 -5.57
C ASP A 14 18.13 12.66 -7.05
N LEU A 15 16.85 12.38 -7.33
CA LEU A 15 16.29 12.28 -8.68
C LEU A 15 15.90 13.64 -9.29
N GLY A 16 16.07 14.75 -8.58
CA GLY A 16 15.71 16.09 -9.06
C GLY A 16 14.19 16.37 -9.07
N THR A 17 13.42 15.65 -8.26
CA THR A 17 11.96 15.84 -8.16
C THR A 17 11.63 17.18 -7.48
N GLU A 18 10.61 17.87 -7.99
CA GLU A 18 10.13 19.13 -7.40
C GLU A 18 9.69 18.95 -5.94
N LYS A 19 9.99 19.95 -5.10
CA LYS A 19 9.78 19.89 -3.64
C LYS A 19 8.32 19.58 -3.30
N GLU A 20 7.37 20.20 -4.00
CA GLU A 20 5.94 20.02 -3.82
C GLU A 20 5.52 18.57 -4.06
N VAL A 21 6.08 17.93 -5.09
CA VAL A 21 5.84 16.51 -5.40
C VAL A 21 6.48 15.62 -4.33
N VAL A 22 7.70 15.95 -3.88
CA VAL A 22 8.36 15.22 -2.79
C VAL A 22 7.51 15.24 -1.51
N ASP A 23 6.97 16.40 -1.15
CA ASP A 23 6.14 16.57 0.05
C ASP A 23 4.82 15.78 -0.07
N GLN A 24 4.19 15.77 -1.24
CA GLN A 24 3.01 14.96 -1.51
C GLN A 24 3.27 13.46 -1.37
N VAL A 25 4.35 12.95 -1.98
CA VAL A 25 4.70 11.52 -1.91
C VAL A 25 5.06 11.11 -0.48
N CYS A 26 5.79 11.96 0.25
CA CYS A 26 6.09 11.71 1.66
C CYS A 26 4.81 11.57 2.49
N LYS A 27 3.86 12.50 2.31
CA LYS A 27 2.58 12.47 3.01
C LYS A 27 1.78 11.21 2.68
N ILE A 28 1.67 10.87 1.39
CA ILE A 28 0.97 9.67 0.92
C ILE A 28 1.54 8.40 1.58
N ILE A 29 2.87 8.28 1.64
CA ILE A 29 3.52 7.11 2.23
C ILE A 29 3.34 7.07 3.74
N GLU A 30 3.49 8.20 4.44
CA GLU A 30 3.24 8.26 5.89
C GLU A 30 1.81 7.89 6.26
N ASP A 31 0.84 8.47 5.55
CA ASP A 31 -0.58 8.22 5.80
C ASP A 31 -0.94 6.77 5.44
N GLY A 32 -0.36 6.23 4.37
CA GLY A 32 -0.52 4.82 3.98
C GLY A 32 0.01 3.85 5.04
N ILE A 33 1.17 4.15 5.63
CA ILE A 33 1.76 3.34 6.72
C ILE A 33 0.92 3.44 8.00
N LYS A 34 0.41 4.64 8.33
CA LYS A 34 -0.47 4.85 9.49
C LYS A 34 -1.87 4.26 9.29
N GLY A 35 -2.24 3.91 8.05
CA GLY A 35 -3.56 3.42 7.70
C GLY A 35 -4.65 4.48 7.81
N THR A 36 -4.30 5.76 7.62
CA THR A 36 -5.25 6.86 7.63
C THR A 36 -6.16 6.78 6.40
N SER A 37 -7.47 6.97 6.55
CA SER A 37 -8.37 7.12 5.40
C SER A 37 -8.20 8.52 4.80
N SER A 38 -8.17 8.62 3.48
CA SER A 38 -8.12 9.89 2.75
C SER A 38 -9.04 9.83 1.54
N GLU A 39 -9.59 10.97 1.13
CA GLU A 39 -10.35 11.06 -0.12
C GLU A 39 -9.44 11.11 -1.36
N ASP A 40 -8.15 11.44 -1.18
CA ASP A 40 -7.16 11.51 -2.24
C ASP A 40 -6.91 10.14 -2.89
N VAL A 41 -7.23 10.03 -4.17
CA VAL A 41 -7.09 8.80 -4.96
C VAL A 41 -5.64 8.30 -5.01
N ASN A 42 -4.64 9.18 -5.08
CA ASN A 42 -3.24 8.78 -5.11
C ASN A 42 -2.83 8.13 -3.79
N HIS A 43 -3.35 8.66 -2.68
CA HIS A 43 -3.15 8.02 -1.39
C HIS A 43 -3.83 6.65 -1.33
N LYS A 44 -5.10 6.52 -1.76
CA LYS A 44 -5.79 5.22 -1.76
C LYS A 44 -5.02 4.18 -2.58
N ILE A 45 -4.47 4.56 -3.73
CA ILE A 45 -3.68 3.68 -4.60
C ILE A 45 -2.43 3.16 -3.88
N VAL A 46 -1.64 4.05 -3.27
CA VAL A 46 -0.40 3.65 -2.57
C VAL A 46 -0.72 2.84 -1.32
N SER A 47 -1.75 3.23 -0.56
CA SER A 47 -2.20 2.49 0.63
C SER A 47 -2.63 1.07 0.28
N ASP A 48 -3.46 0.90 -0.76
CA ASP A 48 -3.86 -0.42 -1.26
C ASP A 48 -2.66 -1.27 -1.67
N ALA A 49 -1.70 -0.68 -2.41
CA ALA A 49 -0.50 -1.38 -2.84
C ALA A 49 0.37 -1.84 -1.66
N LEU A 50 0.53 -1.01 -0.63
CA LEU A 50 1.27 -1.35 0.58
C LEU A 50 0.60 -2.49 1.36
N VAL A 51 -0.73 -2.43 1.53
CA VAL A 51 -1.50 -3.49 2.17
C VAL A 51 -1.36 -4.82 1.41
N ILE A 52 -1.53 -4.80 0.08
CA ILE A 52 -1.44 -6.00 -0.75
C ILE A 52 -0.02 -6.58 -0.70
N ALA A 53 1.02 -5.74 -0.76
CA ALA A 53 2.41 -6.19 -0.67
C ALA A 53 2.74 -6.84 0.68
N ASP A 54 2.27 -6.26 1.79
CA ASP A 54 2.44 -6.84 3.13
C ASP A 54 1.73 -8.19 3.24
N LEU A 55 0.49 -8.28 2.76
CA LEU A 55 -0.28 -9.52 2.74
C LEU A 55 0.37 -10.58 1.85
N LEU A 56 0.96 -10.21 0.71
CA LEU A 56 1.71 -11.14 -0.15
C LEU A 56 2.89 -11.75 0.59
N GLY A 57 3.67 -10.94 1.30
CA GLY A 57 4.80 -11.41 2.10
C GLY A 57 4.41 -12.33 3.26
N LYS A 58 3.17 -12.20 3.76
CA LYS A 58 2.63 -12.99 4.87
C LYS A 58 1.63 -14.07 4.42
N LYS A 59 1.35 -14.21 3.12
CA LYS A 59 0.28 -15.07 2.59
C LYS A 59 0.39 -16.52 3.09
N ALA A 60 1.59 -17.07 3.12
CA ALA A 60 1.85 -18.44 3.57
C ALA A 60 1.65 -18.65 5.08
N LEU A 61 1.60 -17.57 5.87
CA LEU A 61 1.46 -17.59 7.32
C LEU A 61 0.04 -17.30 7.79
N LEU A 62 -0.84 -16.85 6.89
CA LEU A 62 -2.19 -16.41 7.20
C LEU A 62 -3.21 -17.35 6.57
N GLU A 63 -4.27 -17.65 7.31
CA GLU A 63 -5.42 -18.37 6.76
C GLU A 63 -6.14 -17.51 5.71
N LYS A 64 -6.71 -18.16 4.69
CA LYS A 64 -7.46 -17.49 3.63
C LYS A 64 -8.53 -16.53 4.17
N ALA A 65 -9.28 -16.96 5.19
CA ALA A 65 -10.32 -16.13 5.81
C ALA A 65 -9.76 -14.88 6.51
N ALA A 66 -8.54 -14.96 7.05
CA ALA A 66 -7.88 -13.79 7.63
C ALA A 66 -7.47 -12.80 6.53
N ILE A 67 -6.95 -13.31 5.41
CA ILE A 67 -6.61 -12.49 4.24
C ILE A 67 -7.86 -11.80 3.68
N GLU A 68 -8.98 -12.51 3.51
CA GLU A 68 -10.26 -11.95 3.04
C GLU A 68 -10.72 -10.78 3.92
N ARG A 69 -10.70 -10.96 5.24
CA ARG A 69 -11.07 -9.89 6.20
C ARG A 69 -10.15 -8.68 6.12
N LEU A 70 -8.84 -8.91 5.97
CA LEU A 70 -7.86 -7.83 5.87
C LEU A 70 -8.02 -7.06 4.56
N VAL A 71 -8.24 -7.75 3.43
CA VAL A 71 -8.52 -7.09 2.15
C VAL A 71 -9.77 -6.24 2.24
N GLU A 72 -10.88 -6.78 2.76
CA GLU A 72 -12.13 -6.03 2.86
C GLU A 72 -12.02 -4.80 3.79
N SER A 73 -11.26 -4.93 4.88
CA SER A 73 -11.11 -3.85 5.87
C SER A 73 -10.09 -2.78 5.48
N LYS A 74 -9.03 -3.12 4.74
CA LYS A 74 -7.86 -2.25 4.54
C LYS A 74 -7.72 -1.74 3.12
N VAL A 75 -8.20 -2.49 2.13
CA VAL A 75 -8.12 -2.09 0.72
C VAL A 75 -9.33 -1.23 0.37
N GLN A 76 -9.05 -0.01 -0.09
CA GLN A 76 -10.02 1.06 -0.22
C GLN A 76 -10.60 1.16 -1.63
N THR A 77 -9.82 0.84 -2.66
CA THR A 77 -10.27 0.97 -4.06
C THR A 77 -10.83 -0.34 -4.60
N LYS A 78 -11.79 -0.24 -5.52
CA LYS A 78 -12.34 -1.40 -6.24
C LYS A 78 -11.25 -2.14 -7.03
N THR A 79 -10.33 -1.40 -7.65
CA THR A 79 -9.21 -1.98 -8.41
C THR A 79 -8.25 -2.72 -7.49
N GLY A 80 -7.92 -2.14 -6.33
CA GLY A 80 -7.11 -2.78 -5.30
C GLY A 80 -7.74 -4.08 -4.81
N LYS A 81 -9.05 -4.06 -4.50
CA LYS A 81 -9.76 -5.27 -4.04
C LYS A 81 -9.71 -6.40 -5.06
N ARG A 82 -10.00 -6.09 -6.34
CA ARG A 82 -9.90 -7.07 -7.43
C ARG A 82 -8.49 -7.66 -7.54
N LEU A 83 -7.45 -6.82 -7.51
CA LEU A 83 -6.07 -7.30 -7.58
C LEU A 83 -5.71 -8.15 -6.34
N ALA A 84 -6.16 -7.75 -5.16
CA ALA A 84 -5.96 -8.49 -3.93
C ALA A 84 -6.60 -9.88 -4.01
N GLU A 85 -7.82 -9.99 -4.52
CA GLU A 85 -8.49 -11.27 -4.78
C GLU A 85 -7.66 -12.13 -5.74
N GLU A 86 -7.25 -11.59 -6.90
CA GLU A 86 -6.46 -12.28 -7.92
C GLU A 86 -5.11 -12.82 -7.38
N ARG A 87 -4.43 -12.05 -6.51
CA ARG A 87 -3.07 -12.38 -6.06
C ARG A 87 -3.03 -13.16 -4.75
N LEU A 88 -3.98 -12.89 -3.85
CA LEU A 88 -3.96 -13.43 -2.49
C LEU A 88 -4.96 -14.55 -2.27
N LEU A 89 -6.07 -14.59 -3.02
CA LEU A 89 -7.20 -15.46 -2.71
C LEU A 89 -7.56 -16.44 -3.82
N SER A 90 -7.14 -16.19 -5.05
CA SER A 90 -7.21 -17.17 -6.12
C SER A 90 -6.43 -18.42 -5.70
N SER A 91 -7.13 -19.55 -5.71
CA SER A 91 -6.49 -20.87 -5.62
C SER A 91 -5.60 -21.02 -6.84
N ASP A 92 -4.33 -21.37 -6.64
CA ASP A 92 -3.51 -21.90 -7.72
C ASP A 92 -4.23 -23.16 -8.22
N THR A 93 -5.06 -23.05 -9.25
CA THR A 93 -5.54 -24.19 -10.02
C THR A 93 -4.34 -24.66 -10.82
N ALA A 94 -3.57 -25.58 -10.23
CA ALA A 94 -2.60 -26.43 -10.90
C ALA A 94 -3.04 -27.88 -10.71
#